data_AF-A0A6S6TU50-F1
#
_entry.id   AF-A0A6S6TU50-F1
#
_cell.length_a   1.000
_cell.length_b   1.000
_cell.length_c   1.000
_cell.angle_alpha   90.00
_cell.angle_beta   90.00
_cell.angle_gamma   90.00
#
_symmetry.space_group_name_H-M   'P 1'
#
loop_
_entity.id
_entity.type
_entity.pdbx_description
1 polymer ?
#
loop_
_entity_poly.entity_id
_entity_poly.type
_entity_poly.pdbx_seq_one_letter_code
_entity_poly.pdbx_strand_id
1 'polypeptide(L)'
;MNTVGKVVSLNLLIFVLYTLLIHATSGNDAAIEGTVLAYMHAVGVFFIGIFMAIFNKGEARNIGAALVLSGLLIAVIGFSVCLGTLELNLH
;
A
#
# COMPACT_ATOMS: atom_id res chain seq x y z
N MET A 1 12.55 11.28 -13.39
CA MET A 1 12.08 11.04 -12.00
C MET A 1 13.19 10.38 -11.21
N ASN A 2 13.55 10.99 -10.08
CA ASN A 2 14.51 10.47 -9.10
C ASN A 2 14.09 9.05 -8.63
N THR A 3 15.05 8.18 -8.27
CA THR A 3 14.79 6.76 -7.91
C THR A 3 13.69 6.62 -6.86
N VAL A 4 13.69 7.53 -5.87
CA VAL A 4 12.68 7.65 -4.81
C VAL A 4 11.26 7.87 -5.36
N GLY A 5 11.10 8.83 -6.29
CA GLY A 5 9.79 9.16 -6.84
C GLY A 5 9.16 7.99 -7.60
N LYS A 6 9.99 7.20 -8.31
CA LYS A 6 9.55 5.98 -8.99
C LYS A 6 9.06 4.91 -8.02
N VAL A 7 9.78 4.70 -6.90
CA VAL A 7 9.41 3.73 -5.87
C VAL A 7 8.06 4.08 -5.27
N VAL A 8 7.85 5.34 -4.89
CA VAL A 8 6.56 5.78 -4.33
C VAL A 8 5.43 5.64 -5.35
N SER A 9 5.62 6.14 -6.57
CA SER A 9 4.58 6.08 -7.60
C SER A 9 4.18 4.65 -7.96
N LEU A 10 5.14 3.72 -8.02
CA LEU A 10 4.86 2.33 -8.38
C LEU A 10 4.06 1.61 -7.28
N ASN A 11 4.44 1.80 -6.02
CA ASN A 11 3.71 1.21 -4.88
C ASN A 11 2.28 1.75 -4.78
N LEU A 12 2.10 3.06 -4.97
CA LEU A 12 0.77 3.67 -5.01
C LEU A 12 -0.06 3.17 -6.20
N LEU A 13 0.55 3.00 -7.38
CA LEU A 13 -0.14 2.47 -8.55
C LEU A 13 -0.63 1.03 -8.31
N ILE A 14 0.21 0.16 -7.74
CA ILE A 14 -0.18 -1.20 -7.36
C ILE A 14 -1.37 -1.17 -6.38
N PHE A 15 -1.32 -0.29 -5.39
CA PHE A 15 -2.42 -0.12 -4.43
C PHE A 15 -3.72 0.35 -5.10
N VAL A 16 -3.66 1.30 -6.04
CA VAL A 16 -4.84 1.73 -6.81
C VAL A 16 -5.42 0.57 -7.62
N LEU A 17 -4.57 -0.26 -8.25
CA LEU A 17 -5.03 -1.43 -8.99
C LEU A 17 -5.73 -2.45 -8.09
N TYR A 18 -5.20 -2.72 -6.89
CA TYR A 18 -5.89 -3.58 -5.91
C TYR A 18 -7.24 -3.01 -5.52
N THR A 19 -7.29 -1.70 -5.23
CA THR A 19 -8.52 -1.03 -4.84
C THR A 19 -9.57 -1.10 -5.95
N LEU A 20 -9.18 -0.85 -7.20
CA LEU A 20 -10.09 -0.96 -8.36
C LEU A 20 -10.59 -2.38 -8.58
N LEU A 21 -9.71 -3.39 -8.41
CA LEU A 21 -10.09 -4.79 -8.55
C LEU A 21 -11.13 -5.20 -7.50
N ILE A 22 -10.95 -4.77 -6.24
CA ILE A 22 -11.91 -4.98 -5.15
C ILE A 22 -13.27 -4.37 -5.50
N HIS A 23 -13.31 -3.14 -6.00
CA HIS A 23 -14.58 -2.47 -6.33
C HIS A 23 -15.24 -3.05 -7.60
N ALA A 24 -14.46 -3.56 -8.55
CA ALA A 24 -14.97 -4.18 -9.77
C ALA A 24 -15.52 -5.59 -9.54
N THR A 25 -15.06 -6.28 -8.49
CA THR A 25 -15.52 -7.62 -8.13
C THR A 25 -16.64 -7.49 -7.09
N SER A 26 -17.90 -7.57 -7.54
CA SER A 26 -19.09 -7.37 -6.70
C SER A 26 -19.39 -8.51 -5.71
N GLY A 27 -18.36 -9.22 -5.24
CA GLY A 27 -18.46 -10.31 -4.27
C GLY A 27 -17.82 -9.90 -2.95
N ASN A 28 -18.55 -10.06 -1.85
CA ASN A 28 -18.08 -9.73 -0.50
C ASN A 28 -16.73 -10.44 -0.17
N ASP A 29 -16.57 -11.68 -0.64
CA ASP A 29 -15.34 -12.46 -0.45
C ASP A 29 -14.14 -11.88 -1.23
N ALA A 30 -14.34 -11.45 -2.48
CA ALA A 30 -13.28 -10.86 -3.29
C ALA A 30 -12.84 -9.49 -2.74
N ALA A 31 -13.76 -8.74 -2.15
CA ALA A 31 -13.45 -7.50 -1.46
C ALA A 31 -12.59 -7.73 -0.21
N ILE A 32 -12.93 -8.73 0.60
CA ILE A 32 -12.15 -9.11 1.79
C ILE A 32 -10.75 -9.59 1.38
N GLU A 33 -10.65 -10.50 0.42
CA GLU A 33 -9.36 -11.04 -0.04
C GLU A 33 -8.46 -9.95 -0.63
N GLY A 34 -9.01 -9.06 -1.47
CA GLY A 34 -8.26 -7.96 -2.04
C GLY A 34 -7.79 -6.95 -0.99
N THR A 35 -8.63 -6.65 0.00
CA THR A 35 -8.27 -5.75 1.11
C THR A 35 -7.15 -6.36 1.95
N VAL A 36 -7.24 -7.65 2.29
CA VAL A 36 -6.19 -8.37 3.02
C VAL A 36 -4.88 -8.36 2.24
N LEU A 37 -4.92 -8.63 0.92
CA LEU A 37 -3.73 -8.60 0.06
C LEU A 37 -3.09 -7.20 0.00
N ALA A 38 -3.89 -6.15 -0.12
CA ALA A 38 -3.41 -4.76 -0.12
C ALA A 38 -2.73 -4.39 1.21
N TYR A 39 -3.31 -4.79 2.34
CA TYR A 39 -2.69 -4.59 3.66
C TYR A 39 -1.40 -5.39 3.82
N MET A 40 -1.37 -6.66 3.40
CA MET A 40 -0.14 -7.47 3.43
C MET A 40 0.97 -6.84 2.59
N HIS A 41 0.64 -6.33 1.40
CA HIS A 41 1.59 -5.60 0.56
C HIS A 41 2.13 -4.35 1.26
N ALA A 42 1.26 -3.54 1.86
CA ALA A 42 1.66 -2.33 2.59
C ALA A 42 2.60 -2.65 3.76
N VAL A 43 2.27 -3.68 4.55
CA VAL A 43 3.08 -4.15 5.68
C VAL A 43 4.43 -4.68 5.20
N GLY A 44 4.45 -5.50 4.14
CA GLY A 44 5.68 -6.04 3.57
C GLY A 44 6.62 -4.94 3.08
N VAL A 45 6.10 -3.99 2.31
CA VAL A 45 6.86 -2.83 1.80
C VAL A 45 7.39 -1.98 2.95
N PHE A 46 6.59 -1.77 4.00
CA PHE A 46 6.99 -1.01 5.18
C PHE A 46 8.15 -1.68 5.92
N PHE A 47 8.09 -2.99 6.20
CA PHE A 47 9.15 -3.70 6.90
C PHE A 47 10.44 -3.76 6.08
N ILE A 48 10.36 -4.06 4.78
CA ILE A 48 11.51 -4.03 3.87
C ILE A 48 12.13 -2.62 3.89
N GLY A 49 11.29 -1.59 3.83
CA GLY A 49 11.71 -0.20 3.93
C GLY A 49 12.48 0.11 5.22
N ILE A 50 11.97 -0.33 6.38
CA ILE A 50 12.64 -0.16 7.67
C ILE A 50 13.99 -0.86 7.68
N PHE A 51 14.06 -2.13 7.27
CA PHE A 51 15.32 -2.85 7.21
C PHE A 51 16.34 -2.13 6.31
N MET A 52 15.92 -1.69 5.13
CA MET A 52 16.80 -0.94 4.24
C MET A 52 17.22 0.41 4.81
N ALA A 53 16.33 1.12 5.51
CA ALA A 53 16.63 2.42 6.09
C ALA A 53 17.57 2.34 7.29
N ILE A 54 17.49 1.27 8.09
CA ILE A 54 18.32 1.07 9.29
C ILE A 54 19.68 0.48 8.93
N PHE A 55 19.71 -0.57 8.09
CA PHE A 55 20.92 -1.37 7.88
C PHE A 55 21.76 -0.93 6.67
N ASN A 56 21.23 -0.10 5.76
CA ASN A 56 21.99 0.41 4.61
C ASN A 56 22.33 1.91 4.71
N LYS A 57 23.24 2.36 3.84
CA LYS A 57 23.67 3.76 3.71
C LYS A 57 23.51 4.24 2.26
N GLY A 58 23.60 5.55 2.04
CA GLY A 58 23.55 6.14 0.70
C GLY A 58 22.18 5.97 0.02
N GLU A 59 22.18 5.63 -1.27
CA GLU A 59 20.96 5.54 -2.09
C GLU A 59 19.99 4.46 -1.58
N ALA A 60 20.50 3.31 -1.10
CA ALA A 60 19.67 2.23 -0.57
C ALA A 60 18.86 2.66 0.67
N ARG A 61 19.43 3.54 1.52
CA ARG A 61 18.70 4.12 2.66
C ARG A 61 17.55 5.01 2.20
N ASN A 62 17.76 5.79 1.15
CA ASN A 62 16.74 6.67 0.59
C ASN A 62 15.61 5.88 -0.07
N ILE A 63 15.94 4.75 -0.74
CA ILE A 63 14.95 3.79 -1.23
C ILE A 63 14.17 3.18 -0.07
N GLY A 64 14.85 2.78 1.01
CA GLY A 64 14.22 2.28 2.22
C GLY A 64 13.20 3.27 2.80
N ALA A 65 13.60 4.54 2.96
CA ALA A 65 12.70 5.61 3.41
C ALA A 65 11.51 5.82 2.45
N ALA A 66 11.72 5.70 1.13
CA ALA A 66 10.66 5.79 0.14
C ALA A 66 9.64 4.63 0.26
N LEU A 67 10.12 3.41 0.53
CA LEU A 67 9.27 2.24 0.79
C LEU A 67 8.46 2.44 2.08
N VAL A 68 9.09 2.93 3.17
CA VAL A 68 8.38 3.27 4.41
C VAL A 68 7.27 4.28 4.15
N LEU A 69 7.58 5.37 3.45
CA LEU A 69 6.60 6.40 3.09
C LEU A 69 5.44 5.81 2.26
N SER A 70 5.76 4.94 1.30
CA SER A 70 4.76 4.28 0.46
C SER A 70 3.83 3.39 1.28
N GLY A 71 4.39 2.57 2.18
CA GLY A 71 3.60 1.70 3.06
C GLY A 71 2.67 2.49 3.98
N LEU A 72 3.15 3.61 4.55
CA LEU A 72 2.32 4.50 5.37
C LEU A 72 1.20 5.17 4.57
N LEU A 73 1.49 5.66 3.35
CA LEU A 73 0.47 6.25 2.48
C LEU A 73 -0.60 5.22 2.11
N ILE A 74 -0.20 4.01 1.75
CA ILE A 74 -1.13 2.92 1.44
C ILE A 74 -1.98 2.58 2.67
N ALA A 75 -1.40 2.52 3.87
CA ALA A 75 -2.15 2.26 5.09
C ALA A 75 -3.20 3.35 5.37
N VAL A 76 -2.83 4.63 5.25
CA VAL A 76 -3.76 5.75 5.49
C VAL A 76 -4.88 5.80 4.45
N ILE A 77 -4.54 5.69 3.17
CA ILE A 77 -5.51 5.75 2.08
C ILE A 77 -6.38 4.48 2.09
N GLY A 78 -5.78 3.30 2.23
CA GLY A 78 -6.46 2.01 2.31
C GLY A 78 -7.43 1.95 3.50
N PHE A 79 -7.02 2.45 4.67
CA PHE A 79 -7.92 2.58 5.81
C PHE A 79 -9.11 3.47 5.49
N SER A 80 -8.87 4.66 4.94
CA SER A 80 -9.94 5.62 4.60
C SER A 80 -10.93 5.07 3.57
N VAL A 81 -10.43 4.38 2.54
CA VAL A 81 -11.27 3.80 1.49
C VAL A 81 -12.03 2.57 2.00
N CYS A 82 -11.36 1.62 2.66
CA CYS A 82 -11.99 0.37 3.08
C CYS A 82 -13.00 0.57 4.23
N LEU A 83 -12.74 1.48 5.17
CA LEU A 83 -13.73 1.80 6.21
C LEU A 83 -14.95 2.53 5.65
N GLY A 84 -14.75 3.46 4.71
CA GLY A 84 -15.86 4.09 4.02
C GLY A 84 -16.75 3.08 3.30
N THR A 85 -16.13 2.09 2.63
CA THR A 85 -16.87 1.00 1.97
C THR A 85 -17.57 0.06 2.96
N LEU A 86 -17.00 -0.16 4.15
CA LEU A 86 -17.60 -0.99 5.19
C LEU A 86 -18.84 -0.31 5.82
N GLU A 87 -18.77 0.99 6.10
CA GLU A 87 -19.94 1.77 6.57
C GLU A 87 -21.08 1.78 5.54
N LEU A 88 -20.76 1.87 4.25
CA LEU A 88 -21.76 1.90 3.17
C LEU A 88 -22.49 0.56 2.96
N ASN A 89 -21.93 -0.57 3.38
CA ASN A 89 -22.55 -1.91 3.22
C ASN A 89 -23.25 -2.42 4.49
N LEU A 90 -23.17 -1.69 5.60
CA LEU A 90 -23.89 -2.00 6.85
C LEU A 90 -25.27 -1.31 6.96
N HIS A 91 -25.65 -0.53 5.95
CA HIS A 91 -26.92 0.21 5.87
C HIS A 91 -27.80 -0.28 4.72
#